data_AF-A0A5J5P851-F1
#
_entry.id   AF-A0A5J5P851-F1
#
_cell.length_a   1.000
_cell.length_b   1.000
_cell.length_c   1.000
_cell.angle_alpha   90.00
_cell.angle_beta   90.00
_cell.angle_gamma   90.00
#
_symmetry.space_group_name_H-M   'P 1'
#
loop_
_entity.id
_entity.type
_entity.pdbx_description
1 polymer ?
#
loop_
_entity_poly.entity_id
_entity_poly.type
_entity_poly.pdbx_seq_one_letter_code
_entity_poly.pdbx_strand_id
1 'polypeptide(L)'
;MLQEVNKADYESCNADHPFHNWTTEPGRDVVPLNVTRNYYFISGRGFCYGGMKVAVRVENRPPPPTSAQLTEKSDSSSSPIVYIGQLVLPANFIIAALWDAFTRIWYFQN
;
A
#
# COMPACT_ATOMS: atom_id res chain seq x y z
N MET A 1 -16.15 9.90 1.85
CA MET A 1 -16.29 10.77 3.04
C MET A 1 -15.72 10.01 4.21
N LEU A 2 -14.58 10.46 4.73
CA LEU A 2 -13.90 9.84 5.85
C LEU A 2 -14.47 10.36 7.16
N GLN A 3 -14.93 9.44 8.01
CA GLN A 3 -15.51 9.77 9.31
C GLN A 3 -14.75 9.03 10.41
N GLU A 4 -14.43 9.75 11.47
CA GLU A 4 -13.92 9.18 12.71
C GLU A 4 -15.08 8.72 13.58
N VAL A 5 -15.00 7.48 14.06
CA VAL A 5 -16.05 6.83 14.83
C VAL A 5 -15.48 6.12 16.06
N ASN A 6 -16.37 5.64 16.93
CA ASN A 6 -15.97 4.81 18.05
C ASN A 6 -15.74 3.35 17.60
N LYS A 7 -15.11 2.53 18.46
CA LYS A 7 -14.82 1.12 18.17
C LYS A 7 -16.09 0.33 17.83
N ALA A 8 -17.19 0.54 18.55
CA ALA A 8 -18.45 -0.16 18.31
C ALA A 8 -19.01 0.15 16.91
N ASP A 9 -19.01 1.42 16.53
CA ASP A 9 -19.50 1.90 15.23
C ASP A 9 -18.59 1.47 14.07
N TYR A 10 -17.29 1.33 14.33
CA TYR A 10 -16.34 0.75 13.37
C TYR A 10 -16.61 -0.74 13.09
N GLU A 11 -17.06 -1.48 14.10
CA GLU A 11 -17.41 -2.89 13.98
C GLU A 11 -18.75 -3.07 13.29
N SER A 12 -19.76 -2.30 13.71
CA SER A 12 -21.11 -2.34 13.11
C SER A 12 -21.20 -1.60 11.77
N CYS A 13 -20.15 -0.88 11.37
CA CYS A 13 -20.12 0.01 10.20
C CYS A 13 -21.20 1.10 10.25
N ASN A 14 -21.50 1.60 11.45
CA ASN A 14 -22.45 2.67 11.67
C ASN A 14 -21.81 4.04 11.34
N ALA A 15 -22.32 4.70 10.31
CA ALA A 15 -21.90 6.04 9.91
C ALA A 15 -22.89 7.15 10.30
N ASP A 16 -23.92 6.83 11.09
CA ASP A 16 -24.98 7.78 11.46
C ASP A 16 -24.54 8.72 12.60
N HIS A 17 -23.58 8.28 13.42
CA HIS A 17 -23.05 9.04 14.57
C HIS A 17 -21.53 9.27 14.46
N PRO A 18 -21.04 9.98 13.42
CA PRO A 18 -19.62 10.28 13.30
C PRO A 18 -19.18 11.26 14.40
N PHE A 19 -18.07 10.96 15.06
CA PHE A 19 -17.47 11.87 16.04
C PHE A 19 -16.88 13.10 15.35
N HIS A 20 -16.22 12.86 14.22
CA HIS A 20 -15.65 13.91 13.39
C HIS A 20 -15.70 13.53 11.91
N ASN A 21 -15.98 14.51 11.05
CA ASN A 21 -15.93 14.32 9.60
C ASN A 21 -14.70 15.03 9.04
N TRP A 22 -13.78 14.26 8.48
CA TRP A 22 -12.50 14.75 7.94
C TRP A 22 -12.59 15.11 6.45
N THR A 23 -13.76 14.93 5.83
CA THR A 23 -13.99 15.17 4.41
C THR A 23 -13.90 16.66 4.10
N THR A 24 -12.75 17.09 3.59
CA THR A 24 -12.54 18.49 3.20
C THR A 24 -12.78 18.67 1.69
N GLU A 25 -12.21 17.76 0.89
CA GLU A 25 -12.27 17.80 -0.57
C GLU A 25 -12.16 16.36 -1.11
N PRO A 26 -12.80 16.00 -2.25
CA PRO A 26 -12.70 14.65 -2.80
C PRO A 26 -11.24 14.20 -2.99
N GLY A 27 -10.84 13.14 -2.28
CA GLY A 27 -9.52 12.51 -2.43
C GLY A 27 -8.39 13.14 -1.59
N ARG A 28 -8.67 14.16 -0.77
CA ARG A 28 -7.66 14.79 0.10
C ARG A 28 -8.18 14.93 1.54
N ASP A 29 -8.21 13.80 2.25
CA ASP A 29 -8.55 13.75 3.66
C ASP A 29 -7.27 13.73 4.50
N VAL A 30 -7.04 14.77 5.30
CA VAL A 30 -5.85 14.90 6.18
C VAL A 30 -6.30 14.89 7.63
N VAL A 31 -5.76 13.94 8.41
CA VAL A 31 -6.11 13.76 9.83
C VAL A 31 -4.88 13.88 10.72
N PRO A 32 -4.80 14.88 11.61
CA PRO A 32 -3.72 14.99 12.59
C PRO A 32 -3.90 13.99 13.74
N LEU A 33 -2.84 13.25 14.05
CA LEU A 33 -2.82 12.21 15.10
C LEU A 33 -1.97 12.66 16.29
N ASN A 34 -2.46 13.68 17.00
CA ASN A 34 -1.69 14.32 18.08
C ASN A 34 -1.77 13.57 19.42
N VAL A 35 -2.74 12.68 19.59
CA VAL A 35 -2.99 11.97 20.85
C VAL A 35 -2.74 10.49 20.67
N THR A 36 -2.04 9.89 21.64
CA THR A 36 -1.73 8.46 21.68
C THR A 36 -2.99 7.65 21.99
N ARG A 37 -3.72 7.25 20.95
CA ARG A 37 -4.94 6.44 21.06
C ARG A 37 -5.18 5.59 19.82
N ASN A 38 -6.16 4.70 19.90
CA ASN A 38 -6.69 4.00 18.74
C ASN A 38 -7.75 4.87 18.07
N TYR A 39 -7.48 5.26 16.83
CA TYR A 39 -8.42 5.96 15.97
C TYR A 39 -9.09 4.97 15.04
N TYR A 40 -10.39 5.14 14.82
CA TYR A 40 -11.17 4.31 13.93
C TYR A 40 -11.80 5.19 12.87
N PHE A 41 -11.51 4.89 11.60
CA PHE A 41 -12.05 5.63 10.48
C PHE A 41 -12.84 4.72 9.56
N ILE A 42 -13.98 5.21 9.08
CA ILE A 42 -14.84 4.50 8.15
C ILE A 42 -15.19 5.40 6.96
N SER A 43 -15.39 4.78 5.81
CA SER A 43 -16.05 5.44 4.68
C SER A 43 -17.56 5.39 4.87
N GLY A 44 -18.21 6.55 4.76
CA GLY A 44 -19.67 6.65 4.86
C GLY A 44 -20.41 6.02 3.66
N ARG A 45 -21.75 6.01 3.72
CA ARG A 45 -22.64 5.48 2.66
C ARG A 45 -22.53 3.98 2.39
N GLY A 46 -22.23 3.19 3.43
CA GLY A 46 -22.25 1.72 3.35
C GLY A 46 -20.98 1.08 2.78
N PHE A 47 -20.02 1.87 2.27
CA PHE A 47 -18.74 1.36 1.77
C PHE A 47 -17.86 0.70 2.84
N CYS A 48 -18.13 1.01 4.13
CA CYS A 48 -17.50 0.33 5.25
C CYS A 48 -17.67 -1.20 5.21
N TYR A 49 -18.86 -1.70 4.82
CA TYR A 49 -19.10 -3.14 4.67
C TYR A 49 -18.30 -3.75 3.51
N GLY A 50 -17.94 -2.95 2.51
CA GLY A 50 -17.04 -3.32 1.42
C GLY A 50 -15.55 -3.31 1.81
N GLY A 51 -15.22 -3.07 3.08
CA GLY A 51 -13.85 -3.06 3.58
C GLY A 51 -13.18 -1.68 3.58
N MET A 52 -13.89 -0.60 3.21
CA MET A 52 -13.35 0.76 3.32
C MET A 52 -13.43 1.28 4.76
N LYS A 53 -12.59 0.72 5.62
CA LYS A 53 -12.40 1.14 7.01
C LYS A 53 -10.95 0.90 7.45
N VAL A 54 -10.43 1.75 8.33
CA VAL A 54 -9.07 1.62 8.84
C VAL A 54 -9.01 1.91 10.33
N ALA A 55 -8.23 1.11 11.06
CA ALA A 55 -7.93 1.32 12.46
C ALA A 55 -6.46 1.73 12.59
N VAL A 56 -6.22 2.90 13.17
CA VAL A 56 -4.88 3.46 13.35
C VAL A 56 -4.56 3.50 14.82
N ARG A 57 -3.55 2.73 15.23
CA ARG A 57 -3.03 2.72 16.60
C ARG A 57 -1.86 3.69 16.69
N VAL A 58 -2.06 4.80 17.39
CA VAL A 58 -1.03 5.82 17.58
C VAL A 58 -0.33 5.54 18.89
N GLU A 59 0.97 5.31 18.83
CA GLU A 59 1.84 5.07 19.98
C GLU A 59 2.91 6.16 20.07
N ASN A 60 3.39 6.44 21.28
CA ASN A 60 4.57 7.29 21.44
C ASN A 60 5.77 6.54 20.89
N ARG A 61 6.49 7.18 19.97
CA ARG A 61 7.75 6.60 19.49
C ARG A 61 8.67 6.41 20.70
N PRO A 62 9.26 5.22 20.89
CA PRO A 62 10.32 5.08 21.85
C PRO A 62 11.42 6.08 21.51
N PRO A 63 12.12 6.65 22.51
CA PRO A 63 13.27 7.51 22.25
C PRO A 63 14.22 6.76 21.30
N PRO A 64 14.80 7.44 20.29
CA PRO A 64 15.74 6.79 19.39
C PRO A 64 16.82 6.13 20.24
N PRO A 65 17.19 4.86 19.97
CA PRO A 65 18.31 4.27 20.66
C PRO A 65 19.51 5.20 20.43
N THR A 66 20.13 5.65 21.52
CA THR A 66 21.46 6.29 21.46
C THR A 66 22.30 5.38 20.58
N SER A 67 22.80 5.91 19.46
CA SER A 67 23.68 5.18 18.55
C SER A 67 24.84 4.62 19.36
N ALA A 68 24.75 3.36 19.77
CA ALA A 68 25.93 2.56 19.97
C ALA A 68 26.54 2.52 18.57
N GLN A 69 27.65 3.25 18.39
CA GLN A 69 28.50 3.09 17.24
C GLN A 69 28.87 1.61 17.21
N LEU A 70 28.13 0.83 16.42
CA LEU A 70 28.53 -0.52 16.10
C LEU A 70 29.69 -0.33 15.14
N THR A 71 30.89 -0.53 15.66
CA THR A 71 32.12 -0.62 14.87
C THR A 71 31.90 -1.71 13.84
N GLU A 72 31.45 -1.35 12.64
CA GLU A 72 31.36 -2.27 11.51
C GLU A 72 32.78 -2.65 11.10
N LYS A 73 33.28 -3.71 11.73
CA LYS A 73 34.39 -4.47 11.23
C LYS A 73 33.94 -5.04 9.89
N SER A 74 34.47 -4.48 8.81
CA SER A 74 34.22 -4.93 7.44
C SER A 74 34.71 -6.37 7.29
N ASP A 75 33.84 -7.34 7.54
CA ASP A 75 34.04 -8.70 7.06
C ASP A 75 33.42 -8.79 5.67
N SER A 76 34.31 -8.67 4.69
CA SER A 76 34.06 -8.94 3.28
C SER A 76 33.66 -10.41 3.10
N SER A 77 32.37 -10.70 3.21
CA SER A 77 31.81 -11.97 2.75
C SER A 77 31.17 -11.77 1.38
N SER A 78 31.96 -12.04 0.34
CA SER A 78 31.52 -12.20 -1.04
C SER A 78 30.34 -13.17 -1.13
N SER A 79 29.14 -12.66 -1.46
CA SER A 79 27.99 -13.48 -1.83
C SER A 79 27.51 -13.05 -3.23
N PRO A 80 27.36 -13.97 -4.19
CA PRO A 80 27.24 -13.64 -5.61
C PRO A 80 25.77 -13.35 -5.97
N ILE A 81 25.29 -12.13 -5.73
CA ILE A 81 23.98 -11.68 -6.24
C ILE A 81 24.16 -10.99 -7.59
N VAL A 82 24.76 -11.70 -8.56
CA VAL A 82 24.89 -11.24 -9.96
C VAL A 82 24.26 -12.23 -10.96
N TYR A 83 23.73 -13.38 -10.51
CA TYR A 83 23.27 -14.43 -11.43
C TYR A 83 21.75 -14.49 -11.72
N ILE A 84 20.91 -13.63 -11.12
CA ILE A 84 19.44 -13.70 -11.31
C ILE A 84 18.93 -12.64 -12.31
N GLY A 85 19.71 -11.59 -12.59
CA GLY A 85 19.35 -10.56 -13.58
C GLY A 85 19.64 -10.94 -15.05
N GLN A 86 20.29 -12.07 -15.32
CA GLN A 86 20.79 -12.44 -16.65
C GLN A 86 19.98 -13.50 -17.40
N LEU A 87 18.80 -13.90 -16.91
CA LEU A 87 17.96 -14.94 -17.54
C LEU A 87 16.56 -14.50 -18.00
N VAL A 88 16.19 -13.22 -17.84
CA VAL A 88 14.85 -12.73 -18.23
C VAL A 88 14.84 -12.04 -19.62
N LEU A 89 15.98 -11.93 -20.29
CA LEU A 89 16.09 -11.18 -21.56
C LEU A 89 15.83 -11.98 -22.87
N PRO A 90 16.00 -13.31 -23.00
CA PRO A 90 15.72 -13.96 -24.29
C PRO A 90 14.26 -14.39 -24.50
N ALA A 91 13.45 -14.51 -23.45
CA ALA A 91 12.09 -15.08 -23.56
C ALA A 91 11.03 -14.11 -24.15
N ASN A 92 11.21 -12.79 -24.00
CA ASN A 92 10.26 -11.80 -24.53
C ASN A 92 10.37 -11.59 -26.05
N PHE A 93 11.52 -11.90 -26.65
CA PHE A 93 11.73 -11.74 -28.09
C PHE A 93 10.99 -12.77 -28.94
N ILE A 94 10.80 -14.00 -28.44
CA ILE A 94 10.09 -15.06 -29.18
C ILE A 94 8.58 -14.78 -29.27
N ILE A 95 8.00 -14.20 -28.21
CA ILE A 95 6.57 -13.90 -28.15
C ILE A 95 6.21 -12.78 -29.14
N ALA A 96 7.06 -11.74 -29.25
CA ALA A 96 6.87 -10.67 -30.23
C ALA A 96 6.97 -11.18 -31.68
N ALA A 97 7.95 -12.04 -31.98
CA ALA A 97 8.12 -12.61 -33.32
C ALA A 97 6.95 -13.50 -33.76
N LEU A 98 6.37 -14.27 -32.82
CA LEU A 98 5.18 -15.08 -33.09
C LEU A 98 3.93 -14.22 -33.32
N TRP A 99 3.77 -13.11 -32.58
CA TRP A 99 2.65 -12.20 -32.78
C TRP A 99 2.72 -11.46 -34.12
N ASP A 100 3.91 -10.98 -34.52
CA ASP A 100 4.10 -10.29 -35.81
C ASP A 100 3.93 -11.21 -37.03
N ALA A 101 4.30 -12.49 -36.91
CA ALA A 101 4.05 -13.47 -37.97
C ALA A 101 2.54 -13.75 -38.13
N PHE A 102 1.80 -13.82 -37.02
CA PHE A 102 0.36 -14.07 -37.04
C PHE A 102 -0.43 -12.93 -37.68
N THR A 103 -0.10 -11.66 -37.38
CA THR A 103 -0.79 -10.50 -37.96
C THR A 103 -0.53 -10.37 -39.47
N ARG A 104 0.68 -10.68 -39.93
CA ARG A 104 1.02 -10.65 -41.36
C ARG A 104 0.32 -11.73 -42.18
N ILE A 105 0.14 -12.93 -41.63
CA ILE A 105 -0.58 -14.02 -42.30
C ILE A 105 -2.06 -13.66 -42.46
N TRP A 106 -2.66 -13.04 -41.44
CA TRP A 106 -4.07 -12.65 -41.48
C TRP A 106 -4.35 -11.50 -42.47
N TYR A 107 -3.43 -10.55 -42.62
CA TYR A 107 -3.57 -9.43 -43.56
C TYR A 107 -3.51 -9.86 -45.03
N PHE A 108 -2.89 -10.99 -45.36
CA PHE A 108 -2.75 -11.44 -46.76
C PHE A 108 -3.94 -12.29 -47.26
N GLN A 109 -4.93 -12.56 -46.40
CA GLN A 109 -6.13 -13.36 -46.71
C GLN A 109 -7.43 -12.53 -46.69
N ASN A 110 -7.35 -11.19 -46.74
CA ASN A 110 -8.46 -10.26 -46.96
C ASN A 110 -8.05 -9.18 -47.97
#